data_AF-A0A4Q6B5J0-F1
#
_entry.id   AF-A0A4Q6B5J0-F1
#
_cell.length_a   1.000
_cell.length_b   1.000
_cell.length_c   1.000
_cell.angle_alpha   90.00
_cell.angle_beta   90.00
_cell.angle_gamma   90.00
#
_symmetry.space_group_name_H-M   'P 1'
#
loop_
_entity.id
_entity.type
_entity.pdbx_description
1 polymer ?
#
loop_
_entity_poly.entity_id
_entity_poly.type
_entity_poly.pdbx_seq_one_letter_code
_entity_poly.pdbx_strand_id
1 'polypeptide(L)'
;MNGTLPLCAADAQLSCYTVANFPAVDKVQKLQLNASKISSSITVAGVTGALTDCSADGGTGCLVLGPSYAAALISGASSKILTGQTLAGVAGNVPLTPSNCSSDGETGCVAVTTYPAIKKADLTASLPKIHDSITIAGLSGTLSNCVADGGTACLATTSFPAVDKATALTANASKIRTGVTIAGVSGTLANCASDGANGCVVTGAPYTAALLTGAAAKILSGQSLAGVSGTALIRPGDCNSDGDTDCVAIPTYPAALLSGAAAKIVNGQSLAGVSGSAPLRPTDCASDGGINCVAVSAYPAALAAGAAAKIALGDTLAGIGGSAGVR
;
A
#
# COMPACT_ATOMS: atom_id res chain seq x y z
N MET A 1 -26.08 -107.84 48.57
CA MET A 1 -27.34 -107.52 49.28
C MET A 1 -28.32 -107.03 48.24
N ASN A 2 -29.28 -107.88 47.87
CA ASN A 2 -30.24 -107.63 46.81
C ASN A 2 -31.43 -106.87 47.43
N GLY A 3 -31.25 -105.58 47.70
CA GLY A 3 -32.31 -104.73 48.22
C GLY A 3 -33.26 -104.38 47.08
N THR A 4 -34.33 -105.14 46.91
CA THR A 4 -35.42 -104.81 46.00
C THR A 4 -36.10 -103.55 46.52
N LEU A 5 -35.91 -102.41 45.83
CA LEU A 5 -36.66 -101.19 46.12
C LEU A 5 -38.17 -101.49 46.02
N PRO A 6 -39.01 -100.94 46.92
CA PRO A 6 -40.45 -101.16 46.86
C PRO A 6 -41.06 -100.49 45.62
N LEU A 7 -42.27 -100.89 45.23
CA LEU A 7 -43.04 -100.20 44.19
C LEU A 7 -43.52 -98.85 44.72
N CYS A 8 -43.52 -97.81 43.88
CA CYS A 8 -44.04 -96.50 44.29
C CYS A 8 -45.54 -96.57 44.58
N ALA A 9 -45.99 -95.94 45.66
CA ALA A 9 -47.38 -95.93 46.12
C ALA A 9 -47.99 -94.51 46.18
N ALA A 10 -47.18 -93.48 45.89
CA ALA A 10 -47.60 -92.09 45.77
C ALA A 10 -46.72 -91.36 44.74
N ASP A 11 -47.24 -90.28 44.16
CA ASP A 11 -46.48 -89.44 43.23
C ASP A 11 -45.27 -88.79 43.92
N ALA A 12 -44.16 -88.70 43.19
CA ALA A 12 -42.86 -88.17 43.65
C ALA A 12 -42.19 -88.92 44.82
N GLN A 13 -42.63 -90.15 45.14
CA GLN A 13 -41.92 -91.01 46.09
C GLN A 13 -40.51 -91.34 45.56
N LEU A 14 -39.50 -91.11 46.40
CA LEU A 14 -38.09 -91.41 46.08
C LEU A 14 -37.75 -92.84 46.49
N SER A 15 -36.72 -93.42 45.86
CA SER A 15 -36.18 -94.75 46.21
C SER A 15 -37.22 -95.89 46.10
N CYS A 16 -38.01 -95.87 45.02
CA CYS A 16 -38.96 -96.92 44.67
C CYS A 16 -38.90 -97.23 43.17
N TYR A 17 -39.31 -98.43 42.76
CA TYR A 17 -39.53 -98.76 41.36
C TYR A 17 -40.87 -98.19 40.90
N THR A 18 -40.83 -97.40 39.83
CA THR A 18 -42.03 -96.79 39.26
C THR A 18 -42.94 -97.86 38.71
N VAL A 19 -44.24 -97.70 38.94
CA VAL A 19 -45.28 -98.62 38.48
C VAL A 19 -46.27 -97.88 37.58
N ALA A 20 -47.14 -98.62 36.90
CA ALA A 20 -48.11 -98.05 35.96
C ALA A 20 -48.93 -96.89 36.57
N ASN A 21 -49.29 -96.99 37.86
CA ASN A 21 -50.07 -95.98 38.57
C ASN A 21 -49.24 -94.82 39.16
N PHE A 22 -47.92 -94.99 39.29
CA PHE A 22 -46.99 -93.99 39.83
C PHE A 22 -45.72 -93.96 38.97
N PRO A 23 -45.83 -93.51 37.71
CA PRO A 23 -44.70 -93.42 36.80
C PRO A 23 -43.70 -92.37 37.28
N ALA A 24 -42.43 -92.47 36.85
CA ALA A 24 -41.36 -91.51 37.17
C ALA A 24 -41.72 -90.06 36.84
N VAL A 25 -42.65 -89.88 35.91
CA VAL A 25 -43.13 -88.61 35.40
C VAL A 25 -44.65 -88.69 35.36
N ASP A 26 -45.32 -87.71 35.98
CA ASP A 26 -46.77 -87.56 35.87
C ASP A 26 -47.14 -87.28 34.41
N LYS A 27 -47.59 -88.34 33.74
CA LYS A 27 -47.94 -88.29 32.32
C LYS A 27 -49.21 -87.50 32.09
N VAL A 28 -50.20 -87.57 32.99
CA VAL A 28 -51.57 -87.11 32.75
C VAL A 28 -51.72 -85.63 33.09
N GLN A 29 -51.29 -85.20 34.28
CA GLN A 29 -51.53 -83.82 34.73
C GLN A 29 -50.37 -82.87 34.42
N LYS A 30 -49.18 -83.39 34.08
CA LYS A 30 -48.03 -82.54 33.73
C LYS A 30 -47.63 -82.69 32.28
N LEU A 31 -47.30 -83.89 31.83
CA LEU A 31 -46.70 -84.06 30.52
C LEU A 31 -47.71 -83.89 29.38
N GLN A 32 -48.88 -84.54 29.46
CA GLN A 32 -49.92 -84.46 28.44
C GLN A 32 -50.50 -83.04 28.32
N LEU A 33 -50.73 -82.37 29.46
CA LEU A 33 -51.23 -80.99 29.47
C LEU A 33 -50.23 -79.97 28.90
N ASN A 34 -48.93 -80.27 28.92
CA ASN A 34 -47.90 -79.40 28.35
C ASN A 34 -47.33 -79.93 27.01
N ALA A 35 -47.97 -80.92 26.39
CA ALA A 35 -47.51 -81.48 25.12
C ALA A 35 -47.36 -80.39 24.04
N SER A 36 -48.19 -79.34 24.06
CA SER A 36 -48.12 -78.18 23.16
C SER A 36 -46.87 -77.30 23.33
N LYS A 37 -46.07 -77.50 24.38
CA LYS A 37 -44.79 -76.81 24.61
C LYS A 37 -43.58 -77.66 24.22
N ILE A 38 -43.79 -78.91 23.84
CA ILE A 38 -42.74 -79.88 23.49
C ILE A 38 -42.79 -80.09 21.98
N SER A 39 -41.62 -80.02 21.31
CA SER A 39 -41.51 -80.28 19.87
C SER A 39 -42.14 -81.61 19.49
N SER A 40 -42.87 -81.64 18.37
CA SER A 40 -43.45 -82.86 17.81
C SER A 40 -42.40 -83.92 17.42
N SER A 41 -41.13 -83.52 17.28
CA SER A 41 -40.00 -84.44 17.07
C SER A 41 -39.52 -85.14 18.35
N ILE A 42 -39.96 -84.70 19.53
CA ILE A 42 -39.51 -85.20 20.82
C ILE A 42 -40.60 -86.06 21.47
N THR A 43 -40.22 -87.24 21.98
CA THR A 43 -41.07 -88.10 22.81
C THR A 43 -40.45 -88.27 24.19
N VAL A 44 -41.18 -87.91 25.24
CA VAL A 44 -40.74 -88.06 26.64
C VAL A 44 -41.68 -89.03 27.34
N ALA A 45 -41.14 -90.09 27.96
CA ALA A 45 -41.93 -91.08 28.70
C ALA A 45 -43.15 -91.66 27.93
N GLY A 46 -43.08 -91.71 26.59
CA GLY A 46 -44.14 -92.19 25.71
C GLY A 46 -45.20 -91.15 25.30
N VAL A 47 -45.07 -89.89 25.73
CA VAL A 47 -45.89 -88.77 25.24
C VAL A 47 -45.09 -88.02 24.19
N THR A 48 -45.61 -87.96 22.97
CA THR A 48 -45.04 -87.15 21.88
C THR A 48 -45.47 -85.70 22.03
N GLY A 49 -44.55 -84.77 21.80
CA GLY A 49 -44.87 -83.35 21.77
C GLY A 49 -45.86 -83.00 20.65
N ALA A 50 -46.52 -81.85 20.79
CA ALA A 50 -47.50 -81.34 19.83
C ALA A 50 -47.08 -80.00 19.22
N LEU A 51 -45.95 -79.41 19.64
CA LEU A 51 -45.43 -78.17 19.06
C LEU A 51 -44.82 -78.46 17.69
N THR A 52 -45.51 -78.06 16.64
CA THR A 52 -45.07 -78.26 15.25
C THR A 52 -43.99 -77.26 14.85
N ASP A 53 -43.20 -77.60 13.82
CA ASP A 53 -42.26 -76.67 13.22
C ASP A 53 -42.99 -75.61 12.40
N CYS A 54 -42.46 -74.39 12.39
CA CYS A 54 -43.04 -73.32 11.57
C CYS A 54 -42.87 -73.66 10.07
N SER A 55 -43.97 -73.65 9.32
CA SER A 55 -44.01 -73.93 7.87
C SER A 55 -44.16 -72.69 7.00
N ALA A 56 -44.28 -71.51 7.62
CA ALA A 56 -44.37 -70.22 6.97
C ALA A 56 -43.69 -69.16 7.83
N ASP A 57 -43.17 -68.13 7.18
CA ASP A 57 -42.65 -66.96 7.88
C ASP A 57 -43.78 -66.25 8.66
N GLY A 58 -43.46 -65.78 9.87
CA GLY A 58 -44.43 -65.19 10.79
C GLY A 58 -45.40 -66.18 11.46
N GLY A 59 -45.18 -67.50 11.35
CA GLY A 59 -45.94 -68.50 12.11
C GLY A 59 -45.86 -68.27 13.62
N THR A 60 -46.99 -68.43 14.32
CA THR A 60 -47.06 -68.31 15.79
C THR A 60 -47.36 -69.66 16.43
N GLY A 61 -46.87 -69.89 17.65
CA GLY A 61 -47.13 -71.14 18.36
C GLY A 61 -46.47 -72.37 17.73
N CYS A 62 -45.34 -72.19 17.05
CA CYS A 62 -44.55 -73.25 16.40
C CYS A 62 -43.07 -73.11 16.77
N LEU A 63 -42.28 -74.18 16.56
CA LEU A 63 -40.83 -74.19 16.76
C LEU A 63 -40.12 -73.66 15.50
N VAL A 64 -39.27 -72.67 15.67
CA VAL A 64 -38.45 -72.12 14.58
C VAL A 64 -37.19 -72.97 14.42
N LEU A 65 -37.06 -73.66 13.28
CA LEU A 65 -35.87 -74.43 12.91
C LEU A 65 -35.16 -73.77 11.71
N GLY A 66 -33.88 -73.44 11.88
CA GLY A 66 -33.04 -72.91 10.80
C GLY A 66 -32.67 -73.99 9.76
N PRO A 67 -32.22 -73.62 8.54
CA PRO A 67 -31.87 -72.27 8.09
C PRO A 67 -33.02 -71.49 7.43
N SER A 68 -34.14 -72.15 7.09
CA SER A 68 -35.23 -71.55 6.31
C SER A 68 -36.08 -70.56 7.12
N TYR A 69 -36.20 -70.78 8.43
CA TYR A 69 -36.88 -69.89 9.36
C TYR A 69 -35.93 -69.63 10.53
N ALA A 70 -35.57 -68.37 10.77
CA ALA A 70 -34.61 -68.00 11.80
C ALA A 70 -35.28 -67.09 12.83
N ALA A 71 -35.00 -67.34 14.12
CA ALA A 71 -35.40 -66.42 15.18
C ALA A 71 -34.58 -65.13 15.06
N ALA A 72 -35.26 -63.99 14.98
CA ALA A 72 -34.60 -62.69 14.95
C ALA A 72 -34.25 -62.22 16.36
N LEU A 73 -33.05 -61.65 16.54
CA LEU A 73 -32.75 -60.90 17.75
C LEU A 73 -33.53 -59.58 17.71
N ILE A 74 -34.56 -59.47 18.54
CA ILE A 74 -35.41 -58.28 18.60
C ILE A 74 -34.74 -57.08 19.29
N SER A 75 -33.67 -57.33 20.06
CA SER A 75 -32.90 -56.27 20.72
C SER A 75 -32.19 -55.39 19.69
N GLY A 76 -32.53 -54.10 19.67
CA GLY A 76 -31.98 -53.14 18.71
C GLY A 76 -32.52 -53.28 17.28
N ALA A 77 -33.52 -54.15 17.03
CA ALA A 77 -34.12 -54.28 15.71
C ALA A 77 -34.96 -53.03 15.35
N SER A 78 -35.70 -52.46 16.31
CA SER A 78 -36.54 -51.27 16.08
C SER A 78 -35.75 -50.04 15.61
N SER A 79 -34.47 -49.89 16.01
CA SER A 79 -33.60 -48.79 15.58
C SER A 79 -32.95 -49.01 14.21
N LYS A 80 -33.29 -50.08 13.50
CA LYS A 80 -32.84 -50.38 12.13
C LYS A 80 -33.99 -50.50 11.14
N ILE A 81 -35.24 -50.52 11.62
CA ILE A 81 -36.45 -50.63 10.80
C ILE A 81 -37.07 -49.24 10.69
N LEU A 82 -37.46 -48.84 9.47
CA LEU A 82 -38.09 -47.55 9.23
C LEU A 82 -39.44 -47.44 9.96
N THR A 83 -39.76 -46.25 10.48
CA THR A 83 -41.04 -45.94 11.10
C THR A 83 -42.18 -46.25 10.14
N GLY A 84 -43.20 -46.94 10.63
CA GLY A 84 -44.34 -47.42 9.82
C GLY A 84 -44.10 -48.79 9.16
N GLN A 85 -42.88 -49.33 9.20
CA GLN A 85 -42.60 -50.71 8.82
C GLN A 85 -42.55 -51.63 10.04
N THR A 86 -42.82 -52.92 9.82
CA THR A 86 -42.70 -53.98 10.83
C THR A 86 -41.92 -55.14 10.24
N LEU A 87 -40.94 -55.65 10.97
CA LEU A 87 -40.17 -56.85 10.59
C LEU A 87 -40.17 -57.82 11.76
N ALA A 88 -40.63 -59.06 11.52
CA ALA A 88 -40.74 -60.10 12.55
C ALA A 88 -41.50 -59.63 13.82
N GLY A 89 -42.57 -58.85 13.64
CA GLY A 89 -43.38 -58.30 14.73
C GLY A 89 -42.77 -57.11 15.48
N VAL A 90 -41.56 -56.67 15.11
CA VAL A 90 -40.92 -55.47 15.69
C VAL A 90 -41.26 -54.25 14.82
N ALA A 91 -41.94 -53.27 15.42
CA ALA A 91 -42.19 -51.98 14.78
C ALA A 91 -40.89 -51.16 14.68
N GLY A 92 -40.69 -50.52 13.53
CA GLY A 92 -39.57 -49.63 13.30
C GLY A 92 -39.73 -48.25 13.91
N ASN A 93 -38.59 -47.67 14.31
CA ASN A 93 -38.48 -46.33 14.89
C ASN A 93 -37.51 -45.42 14.12
N VAL A 94 -36.95 -45.86 12.98
CA VAL A 94 -36.03 -45.03 12.18
C VAL A 94 -36.84 -44.07 11.29
N PRO A 95 -36.68 -42.75 11.41
CA PRO A 95 -37.37 -41.81 10.54
C PRO A 95 -37.11 -42.09 9.06
N LEU A 96 -38.16 -42.03 8.22
CA LEU A 96 -38.08 -42.19 6.76
C LEU A 96 -37.19 -41.12 6.10
N THR A 97 -37.14 -39.94 6.70
CA THR A 97 -36.28 -38.83 6.28
C THR A 97 -35.70 -38.14 7.51
N PRO A 98 -34.50 -37.54 7.42
CA PRO A 98 -34.04 -36.62 8.44
C PRO A 98 -35.05 -35.49 8.66
N SER A 99 -35.07 -34.91 9.85
CA SER A 99 -35.91 -33.76 10.17
C SER A 99 -35.59 -32.56 9.27
N ASN A 100 -36.56 -31.67 9.08
CA ASN A 100 -36.32 -30.40 8.39
C ASN A 100 -35.36 -29.54 9.20
N CYS A 101 -34.48 -28.80 8.52
CA CYS A 101 -33.60 -27.85 9.19
C CYS A 101 -34.42 -26.74 9.88
N SER A 102 -33.93 -26.27 11.01
CA SER A 102 -34.52 -25.25 11.89
C SER A 102 -33.64 -24.02 12.08
N SER A 103 -32.42 -24.04 11.55
CA SER A 103 -31.47 -22.94 11.58
C SER A 103 -30.51 -22.98 10.38
N ASP A 104 -29.93 -21.83 10.02
CA ASP A 104 -28.91 -21.76 8.97
C ASP A 104 -27.61 -22.41 9.44
N GLY A 105 -27.02 -23.25 8.58
CA GLY A 105 -25.80 -24.00 8.88
C GLY A 105 -26.03 -25.29 9.67
N GLU A 106 -27.27 -25.66 9.95
CA GLU A 106 -27.61 -26.96 10.55
C GLU A 106 -27.22 -28.12 9.63
N THR A 107 -26.71 -29.20 10.21
CA THR A 107 -26.26 -30.40 9.48
C THR A 107 -27.08 -31.62 9.86
N GLY A 108 -27.24 -32.58 8.95
CA GLY A 108 -28.00 -33.81 9.23
C GLY A 108 -29.52 -33.65 9.14
N CYS A 109 -29.98 -32.58 8.50
CA CYS A 109 -31.39 -32.25 8.28
C CYS A 109 -31.68 -32.08 6.78
N VAL A 110 -32.96 -32.06 6.41
CA VAL A 110 -33.40 -31.77 5.04
C VAL A 110 -33.60 -30.26 4.89
N ALA A 111 -32.94 -29.67 3.90
CA ALA A 111 -33.14 -28.26 3.55
C ALA A 111 -34.59 -28.02 3.12
N VAL A 112 -35.20 -26.98 3.67
CA VAL A 112 -36.61 -26.61 3.41
C VAL A 112 -36.71 -25.18 2.90
N THR A 113 -37.91 -24.75 2.51
CA THR A 113 -38.13 -23.39 1.99
C THR A 113 -37.70 -22.29 2.97
N THR A 114 -37.85 -22.50 4.28
CA THR A 114 -37.49 -21.53 5.32
C THR A 114 -36.00 -21.54 5.66
N TYR A 115 -35.35 -22.69 5.50
CA TYR A 115 -33.91 -22.90 5.73
C TYR A 115 -33.32 -23.62 4.51
N PRO A 116 -33.25 -22.93 3.36
CA PRO A 116 -32.77 -23.52 2.13
C PRO A 116 -31.26 -23.73 2.21
N ALA A 117 -30.75 -24.73 1.49
CA ALA A 117 -29.30 -24.95 1.39
C ALA A 117 -28.54 -23.71 0.90
N ILE A 118 -29.22 -22.87 0.11
CA ILE A 118 -28.72 -21.58 -0.38
C ILE A 118 -29.85 -20.57 -0.30
N LYS A 119 -29.61 -19.44 0.39
CA LYS A 119 -30.53 -18.31 0.41
C LYS A 119 -30.49 -17.57 -0.92
N LYS A 120 -31.36 -17.97 -1.85
CA LYS A 120 -31.38 -17.47 -3.24
C LYS A 120 -31.48 -15.94 -3.35
N ALA A 121 -32.18 -15.27 -2.43
CA ALA A 121 -32.26 -13.80 -2.44
C ALA A 121 -30.88 -13.13 -2.27
N ASP A 122 -30.07 -13.63 -1.34
CA ASP A 122 -28.72 -13.12 -1.07
C ASP A 122 -27.76 -13.47 -2.21
N LEU A 123 -27.93 -14.65 -2.81
CA LEU A 123 -27.19 -15.05 -4.01
C LEU A 123 -27.55 -14.15 -5.21
N THR A 124 -28.84 -13.89 -5.46
CA THR A 124 -29.30 -12.98 -6.51
C THR A 124 -28.72 -11.57 -6.32
N ALA A 125 -28.72 -11.04 -5.09
CA ALA A 125 -28.10 -9.75 -4.79
C ALA A 125 -26.57 -9.74 -5.00
N SER A 126 -25.93 -10.90 -4.98
CA SER A 126 -24.48 -11.06 -5.13
C SER A 126 -24.04 -11.39 -6.55
N LEU A 127 -24.95 -11.64 -7.51
CA LEU A 127 -24.61 -11.96 -8.90
C LEU A 127 -23.67 -10.94 -9.57
N PRO A 128 -23.78 -9.61 -9.33
CA PRO A 128 -22.85 -8.63 -9.88
C PRO A 128 -21.41 -8.76 -9.37
N LYS A 129 -21.16 -9.57 -8.35
CA LYS A 129 -19.82 -9.86 -7.80
C LYS A 129 -19.27 -11.21 -8.26
N ILE A 130 -20.07 -12.01 -8.96
CA ILE A 130 -19.74 -13.37 -9.40
C ILE A 130 -19.52 -13.33 -10.91
N HIS A 131 -18.39 -13.86 -11.38
CA HIS A 131 -18.07 -13.88 -12.82
C HIS A 131 -19.13 -14.65 -13.62
N ASP A 132 -19.45 -14.19 -14.82
CA ASP A 132 -20.49 -14.77 -15.67
C ASP A 132 -20.26 -16.24 -16.07
N SER A 133 -19.01 -16.69 -16.04
CA SER A 133 -18.62 -18.09 -16.24
C SER A 133 -18.88 -19.01 -15.04
N ILE A 134 -19.36 -18.46 -13.91
CA ILE A 134 -19.60 -19.21 -12.67
C ILE A 134 -21.11 -19.33 -12.45
N THR A 135 -21.58 -20.56 -12.27
CA THR A 135 -22.98 -20.86 -11.91
C THR A 135 -23.04 -21.44 -10.50
N ILE A 136 -23.84 -20.83 -9.63
CA ILE A 136 -24.08 -21.28 -8.26
C ILE A 136 -25.59 -21.47 -8.10
N ALA A 137 -26.03 -22.64 -7.64
CA ALA A 137 -27.46 -22.93 -7.42
C ALA A 137 -28.37 -22.72 -8.66
N GLY A 138 -27.81 -22.87 -9.87
CA GLY A 138 -28.51 -22.61 -11.13
C GLY A 138 -28.62 -21.12 -11.53
N LEU A 139 -28.02 -20.20 -10.76
CA LEU A 139 -27.89 -18.79 -11.11
C LEU A 139 -26.46 -18.52 -11.60
N SER A 140 -26.32 -18.03 -12.82
CA SER A 140 -25.03 -17.57 -13.34
C SER A 140 -24.72 -16.17 -12.82
N GLY A 141 -23.44 -15.91 -12.55
CA GLY A 141 -22.95 -14.57 -12.25
C GLY A 141 -23.24 -13.58 -13.37
N THR A 142 -23.13 -12.29 -13.06
CA THR A 142 -23.31 -11.21 -14.04
C THR A 142 -22.10 -10.28 -14.12
N LEU A 143 -21.02 -10.55 -13.39
CA LEU A 143 -19.76 -9.82 -13.51
C LEU A 143 -19.07 -10.26 -14.80
N SER A 144 -19.03 -9.37 -15.79
CA SER A 144 -18.34 -9.59 -17.05
C SER A 144 -16.86 -9.19 -16.96
N ASN A 145 -16.07 -9.65 -17.94
CA ASN A 145 -14.72 -9.15 -18.16
C ASN A 145 -14.73 -7.67 -18.56
N CYS A 146 -13.73 -6.92 -18.10
CA CYS A 146 -13.54 -5.54 -18.54
C CYS A 146 -13.25 -5.50 -20.05
N VAL A 147 -13.81 -4.50 -20.74
CA VAL A 147 -13.66 -4.29 -22.20
C VAL A 147 -12.95 -2.97 -22.56
N ALA A 148 -12.57 -2.19 -21.54
CA ALA A 148 -11.85 -0.93 -21.67
C ALA A 148 -11.07 -0.65 -20.38
N ASP A 149 -9.99 0.12 -20.50
CA ASP A 149 -9.22 0.59 -19.36
C ASP A 149 -10.03 1.57 -18.51
N GLY A 150 -9.85 1.48 -17.18
CA GLY A 150 -10.65 2.23 -16.23
C GLY A 150 -12.10 1.73 -16.10
N GLY A 151 -12.44 0.60 -16.72
CA GLY A 151 -13.70 -0.10 -16.48
C GLY A 151 -13.91 -0.38 -14.99
N THR A 152 -15.12 -0.14 -14.50
CA THR A 152 -15.51 -0.44 -13.11
C THR A 152 -16.56 -1.54 -13.12
N ALA A 153 -16.69 -2.26 -11.99
CA ALA A 153 -17.64 -3.36 -11.84
C ALA A 153 -17.50 -4.46 -12.93
N CYS A 154 -16.26 -4.80 -13.28
CA CYS A 154 -15.89 -5.87 -14.22
C CYS A 154 -14.66 -6.61 -13.70
N LEU A 155 -14.44 -7.84 -14.19
CA LEU A 155 -13.23 -8.61 -13.88
C LEU A 155 -12.08 -8.14 -14.77
N ALA A 156 -10.97 -7.74 -14.14
CA ALA A 156 -9.75 -7.38 -14.85
C ALA A 156 -9.21 -8.60 -15.62
N THR A 157 -8.80 -8.38 -16.87
CA THR A 157 -8.25 -9.41 -17.74
C THR A 157 -6.81 -9.09 -18.13
N THR A 158 -6.17 -9.96 -18.91
CA THR A 158 -4.86 -9.66 -19.48
C THR A 158 -4.89 -8.51 -20.48
N SER A 159 -6.02 -8.31 -21.17
CA SER A 159 -6.20 -7.22 -22.14
C SER A 159 -6.58 -5.89 -21.47
N PHE A 160 -7.28 -5.95 -20.34
CA PHE A 160 -7.69 -4.80 -19.54
C PHE A 160 -7.33 -5.05 -18.07
N PRO A 161 -6.03 -4.99 -17.74
CA PRO A 161 -5.56 -5.19 -16.38
C PRO A 161 -6.05 -4.07 -15.46
N ALA A 162 -6.15 -4.36 -14.15
CA ALA A 162 -6.55 -3.36 -13.15
C ALA A 162 -5.62 -2.13 -13.07
N VAL A 163 -4.45 -2.23 -13.68
CA VAL A 163 -3.49 -1.14 -13.87
C VAL A 163 -3.13 -1.12 -15.34
N ASP A 164 -3.34 0.00 -16.04
CA ASP A 164 -2.86 0.19 -17.41
C ASP A 164 -1.33 0.14 -17.43
N LYS A 165 -0.82 -1.06 -17.68
CA LYS A 165 0.60 -1.36 -17.63
C LYS A 165 1.30 -0.91 -18.91
N ALA A 166 0.68 -1.15 -20.06
CA ALA A 166 1.30 -0.98 -21.37
C ALA A 166 1.38 0.50 -21.78
N THR A 167 0.32 1.26 -21.53
CA THR A 167 0.19 2.63 -22.06
C THR A 167 0.52 3.66 -21.00
N ALA A 168 -0.08 3.57 -19.82
CA ALA A 168 0.17 4.54 -18.75
C ALA A 168 1.47 4.24 -17.99
N LEU A 169 1.60 3.04 -17.41
CA LEU A 169 2.68 2.78 -16.46
C LEU A 169 4.06 2.66 -17.14
N THR A 170 4.14 1.94 -18.26
CA THR A 170 5.42 1.79 -19.01
C THR A 170 5.86 3.12 -19.61
N ALA A 171 4.95 3.92 -20.19
CA ALA A 171 5.31 5.24 -20.73
C ALA A 171 5.78 6.23 -19.66
N ASN A 172 5.34 6.05 -18.40
CA ASN A 172 5.75 6.87 -17.27
C ASN A 172 6.83 6.21 -16.39
N ALA A 173 7.51 5.16 -16.86
CA ALA A 173 8.59 4.50 -16.12
C ALA A 173 9.71 5.48 -15.71
N SER A 174 9.94 6.51 -16.52
CA SER A 174 10.90 7.60 -16.26
C SER A 174 10.51 8.56 -15.13
N LYS A 175 9.28 8.45 -14.59
CA LYS A 175 8.83 9.18 -13.40
C LYS A 175 8.92 8.33 -12.13
N ILE A 176 9.24 7.04 -12.26
CA ILE A 176 9.32 6.10 -11.16
C ILE A 176 10.79 5.87 -10.84
N ARG A 177 11.17 6.00 -9.56
CA ARG A 177 12.54 5.82 -9.10
C ARG A 177 13.09 4.44 -9.44
N THR A 178 14.35 4.38 -9.86
CA THR A 178 15.10 3.14 -10.08
C THR A 178 15.12 2.30 -8.79
N GLY A 179 14.88 1.00 -8.93
CA GLY A 179 14.73 0.08 -7.80
C GLY A 179 13.33 0.02 -7.19
N VAL A 180 12.40 0.85 -7.66
CA VAL A 180 10.96 0.71 -7.37
C VAL A 180 10.29 -0.01 -8.54
N THR A 181 9.44 -0.98 -8.24
CA THR A 181 8.66 -1.73 -9.24
C THR A 181 7.18 -1.61 -8.90
N ILE A 182 6.37 -1.17 -9.86
CA ILE A 182 4.90 -1.09 -9.74
C ILE A 182 4.31 -2.03 -10.79
N ALA A 183 3.43 -2.97 -10.39
CA ALA A 183 2.82 -3.95 -11.30
C ALA A 183 3.82 -4.67 -12.25
N GLY A 184 5.06 -4.89 -11.79
CA GLY A 184 6.13 -5.50 -12.57
C GLY A 184 6.82 -4.58 -13.61
N VAL A 185 6.49 -3.28 -13.66
CA VAL A 185 7.24 -2.28 -14.41
C VAL A 185 8.27 -1.65 -13.47
N SER A 186 9.56 -1.79 -13.80
CA SER A 186 10.64 -1.14 -13.06
C SER A 186 10.78 0.32 -13.45
N GLY A 187 10.95 1.19 -12.45
CA GLY A 187 11.25 2.59 -12.68
C GLY A 187 12.64 2.81 -13.26
N THR A 188 12.79 3.88 -14.04
CA THR A 188 14.05 4.27 -14.68
C THR A 188 14.57 5.64 -14.24
N LEU A 189 13.85 6.35 -13.35
CA LEU A 189 14.31 7.64 -12.82
C LEU A 189 15.51 7.41 -11.90
N ALA A 190 16.68 7.90 -12.28
CA ALA A 190 17.91 7.70 -11.52
C ALA A 190 17.93 8.54 -10.23
N ASN A 191 18.77 8.14 -9.28
CA ASN A 191 19.13 9.00 -8.16
C ASN A 191 20.10 10.08 -8.65
N CYS A 192 20.05 11.27 -8.04
CA CYS A 192 20.99 12.34 -8.38
C CYS A 192 22.42 11.96 -7.99
N ALA A 193 23.39 12.23 -8.89
CA ALA A 193 24.82 11.93 -8.70
C ALA A 193 25.69 13.17 -8.44
N SER A 194 25.08 14.36 -8.45
CA SER A 194 25.74 15.64 -8.17
C SER A 194 24.72 16.64 -7.61
N ASP A 195 25.20 17.65 -6.90
CA ASP A 195 24.37 18.76 -6.43
C ASP A 195 23.77 19.54 -7.60
N GLY A 196 22.49 19.91 -7.48
CA GLY A 196 21.78 20.64 -8.51
C GLY A 196 21.52 19.86 -9.80
N ALA A 197 21.66 18.53 -9.78
CA ALA A 197 21.30 17.69 -10.92
C ALA A 197 19.78 17.72 -11.20
N ASN A 198 19.41 17.76 -12.48
CA ASN A 198 18.02 17.77 -12.93
C ASN A 198 17.59 16.39 -13.46
N GLY A 199 16.28 16.11 -13.43
CA GLY A 199 15.73 14.87 -13.99
C GLY A 199 16.11 13.60 -13.20
N CYS A 200 16.36 13.75 -11.91
CA CYS A 200 16.71 12.67 -10.98
C CYS A 200 15.96 12.88 -9.66
N VAL A 201 15.99 11.88 -8.79
CA VAL A 201 15.39 11.97 -7.46
C VAL A 201 16.45 12.07 -6.38
N VAL A 202 16.26 12.99 -5.44
CA VAL A 202 17.12 13.15 -4.28
C VAL A 202 16.68 12.16 -3.21
N THR A 203 17.54 11.19 -2.90
CA THR A 203 17.25 10.14 -1.91
C THR A 203 17.90 10.38 -0.55
N GLY A 204 18.58 11.52 -0.37
CA GLY A 204 19.33 11.88 0.84
C GLY A 204 20.75 12.36 0.52
N ALA A 205 21.54 12.61 1.56
CA ALA A 205 22.95 13.03 1.43
C ALA A 205 23.78 11.99 0.63
N PRO A 206 24.80 12.40 -0.14
CA PRO A 206 25.45 13.73 -0.13
C PRO A 206 24.87 14.76 -1.11
N TYR A 207 23.97 14.36 -2.01
CA TYR A 207 23.52 15.22 -3.11
C TYR A 207 22.20 15.92 -2.80
N THR A 208 22.12 17.21 -3.05
CA THR A 208 20.91 18.01 -2.84
C THR A 208 20.31 18.51 -4.16
N ALA A 209 19.01 18.79 -4.16
CA ALA A 209 18.31 19.26 -5.36
C ALA A 209 18.78 20.64 -5.83
N ALA A 210 19.44 21.40 -4.96
CA ALA A 210 19.99 22.72 -5.24
C ALA A 210 21.49 22.63 -5.42
N LEU A 211 22.06 23.44 -6.32
CA LEU A 211 23.51 23.58 -6.40
C LEU A 211 24.00 24.40 -5.19
N LEU A 212 24.63 23.75 -4.22
CA LEU A 212 25.11 24.43 -3.00
C LEU A 212 26.42 25.19 -3.22
N THR A 213 27.19 24.81 -4.24
CA THR A 213 28.47 25.46 -4.56
C THR A 213 28.22 26.92 -4.97
N GLY A 214 28.80 27.86 -4.22
CA GLY A 214 28.63 29.30 -4.44
C GLY A 214 27.27 29.85 -3.99
N ALA A 215 26.36 29.03 -3.45
CA ALA A 215 25.07 29.49 -2.95
C ALA A 215 25.22 30.44 -1.75
N ALA A 216 26.15 30.14 -0.83
CA ALA A 216 26.42 30.97 0.34
C ALA A 216 26.77 32.43 -0.05
N ALA A 217 27.57 32.63 -1.10
CA ALA A 217 27.97 33.96 -1.57
C ALA A 217 26.84 34.76 -2.25
N LYS A 218 25.69 34.13 -2.53
CA LYS A 218 24.49 34.77 -3.09
C LYS A 218 23.37 34.96 -2.07
N ILE A 219 23.45 34.28 -0.94
CA ILE A 219 22.49 34.40 0.17
C ILE A 219 23.03 35.46 1.12
N LEU A 220 22.19 36.43 1.48
CA LEU A 220 22.57 37.52 2.39
C LEU A 220 22.98 36.97 3.76
N SER A 221 24.01 37.57 4.36
CA SER A 221 24.53 37.24 5.68
C SER A 221 23.41 37.29 6.72
N GLY A 222 23.36 36.27 7.58
CA GLY A 222 22.28 36.08 8.55
C GLY A 222 21.02 35.42 7.99
N GLN A 223 20.90 35.22 6.67
CA GLN A 223 19.84 34.42 6.08
C GLN A 223 20.30 32.98 5.83
N SER A 224 19.33 32.08 5.67
CA SER A 224 19.57 30.72 5.21
C SER A 224 18.55 30.31 4.15
N LEU A 225 19.00 29.58 3.14
CA LEU A 225 18.13 29.01 2.10
C LEU A 225 18.50 27.55 1.90
N ALA A 226 17.53 26.65 2.08
CA ALA A 226 17.73 25.20 2.01
C ALA A 226 18.90 24.68 2.88
N GLY A 227 19.07 25.25 4.08
CA GLY A 227 20.13 24.87 5.01
C GLY A 227 21.52 25.48 4.72
N VAL A 228 21.69 26.25 3.64
CA VAL A 228 22.93 27.00 3.37
C VAL A 228 22.85 28.36 4.03
N SER A 229 23.79 28.65 4.94
CA SER A 229 23.95 29.99 5.53
C SER A 229 24.58 30.96 4.53
N GLY A 230 24.02 32.17 4.46
CA GLY A 230 24.53 33.22 3.59
C GLY A 230 25.79 33.89 4.11
N THR A 231 26.66 34.27 3.17
CA THR A 231 27.87 35.06 3.40
C THR A 231 27.88 36.35 2.58
N ALA A 232 26.90 36.56 1.69
CA ALA A 232 26.82 37.78 0.90
C ALA A 232 26.56 38.97 1.83
N LEU A 233 27.32 40.05 1.68
CA LEU A 233 27.08 41.23 2.50
C LEU A 233 25.70 41.84 2.18
N ILE A 234 24.99 42.30 3.21
CA ILE A 234 23.70 43.00 3.05
C ILE A 234 23.89 44.33 2.31
N ARG A 235 25.05 44.95 2.48
CA ARG A 235 25.53 46.09 1.70
C ARG A 235 27.06 46.04 1.56
N PRO A 236 27.67 46.70 0.56
CA PRO A 236 29.11 46.89 0.50
C PRO A 236 29.66 47.48 1.81
N GLY A 237 30.88 47.09 2.20
CA GLY A 237 31.53 47.62 3.40
C GLY A 237 31.82 49.12 3.28
N ASP A 238 32.13 49.77 4.38
CA ASP A 238 32.52 51.19 4.37
C ASP A 238 33.93 51.37 3.79
N CYS A 239 34.17 52.44 3.04
CA CYS A 239 35.48 52.74 2.47
C CYS A 239 36.52 53.00 3.58
N ASN A 240 37.76 52.58 3.38
CA ASN A 240 38.84 52.70 4.37
C ASN A 240 40.04 53.53 3.89
N SER A 241 40.05 53.90 2.61
CA SER A 241 41.10 54.70 1.98
C SER A 241 40.50 55.60 0.89
N ASP A 242 41.23 56.67 0.55
CA ASP A 242 40.84 57.56 -0.55
C ASP A 242 41.01 56.86 -1.90
N GLY A 243 39.96 56.92 -2.72
CA GLY A 243 39.94 56.27 -4.04
C GLY A 243 39.53 54.80 -4.00
N ASP A 244 39.11 54.27 -2.86
CA ASP A 244 38.49 52.95 -2.78
C ASP A 244 37.27 52.86 -3.70
N THR A 245 37.08 51.67 -4.28
CA THR A 245 35.93 51.31 -5.11
C THR A 245 35.17 50.15 -4.47
N ASP A 246 33.91 49.93 -4.86
CA ASP A 246 33.04 48.86 -4.32
C ASP A 246 32.79 48.91 -2.80
N CYS A 247 32.76 50.12 -2.23
CA CYS A 247 32.46 50.40 -0.83
C CYS A 247 31.43 51.54 -0.69
N VAL A 248 30.86 51.70 0.50
CA VAL A 248 29.99 52.82 0.85
C VAL A 248 30.86 53.97 1.36
N ALA A 249 30.78 55.12 0.70
CA ALA A 249 31.45 56.32 1.16
C ALA A 249 30.93 56.73 2.55
N ILE A 250 31.85 56.97 3.48
CA ILE A 250 31.55 57.38 4.86
C ILE A 250 32.17 58.75 5.15
N PRO A 251 31.79 59.44 6.24
CA PRO A 251 32.29 60.78 6.53
C PRO A 251 33.83 60.89 6.60
N THR A 252 34.53 59.83 6.99
CA THR A 252 36.00 59.80 7.05
C THR A 252 36.67 59.55 5.70
N TYR A 253 35.96 58.89 4.77
CA TYR A 253 36.43 58.59 3.41
C TYR A 253 35.31 58.95 2.41
N PRO A 254 35.11 60.26 2.18
CA PRO A 254 34.08 60.74 1.27
C PRO A 254 34.40 60.36 -0.18
N ALA A 255 33.37 60.28 -1.02
CA ALA A 255 33.50 59.89 -2.43
C ALA A 255 34.42 60.83 -3.27
N ALA A 256 34.82 61.97 -2.72
CA ALA A 256 35.79 62.89 -3.32
C ALA A 256 36.84 63.30 -2.29
N LEU A 257 38.12 63.26 -2.67
CA LEU A 257 39.22 63.76 -1.85
C LEU A 257 39.05 65.27 -1.64
N LEU A 258 38.65 65.69 -0.44
CA LEU A 258 38.41 67.10 -0.12
C LEU A 258 39.72 67.85 0.19
N SER A 259 40.77 67.13 0.60
CA SER A 259 42.07 67.72 0.92
C SER A 259 42.75 68.28 -0.34
N GLY A 260 43.07 69.57 -0.32
CA GLY A 260 43.68 70.27 -1.46
C GLY A 260 42.73 70.52 -2.64
N ALA A 261 41.48 70.03 -2.59
CA ALA A 261 40.49 70.25 -3.65
C ALA A 261 40.18 71.73 -3.84
N ALA A 262 40.03 72.48 -2.74
CA ALA A 262 39.79 73.92 -2.79
C ALA A 262 40.83 74.67 -3.65
N ALA A 263 42.13 74.33 -3.51
CA ALA A 263 43.20 74.97 -4.27
C ALA A 263 43.23 74.64 -5.77
N LYS A 264 42.45 73.65 -6.21
CA LYS A 264 42.32 73.26 -7.63
C LYS A 264 41.00 73.70 -8.25
N ILE A 265 40.02 74.09 -7.43
CA ILE A 265 38.73 74.62 -7.87
C ILE A 265 38.86 76.14 -7.95
N VAL A 266 38.45 76.73 -9.08
CA VAL A 266 38.53 78.17 -9.33
C VAL A 266 37.69 78.94 -8.30
N ASN A 267 38.23 80.03 -7.75
CA ASN A 267 37.55 80.89 -6.79
C ASN A 267 36.17 81.34 -7.33
N GLY A 268 35.13 81.15 -6.52
CA GLY A 268 33.73 81.38 -6.91
C GLY A 268 33.01 80.15 -7.48
N GLN A 269 33.71 79.04 -7.72
CA GLN A 269 33.10 77.75 -8.08
C GLN A 269 33.01 76.83 -6.86
N SER A 270 32.11 75.83 -6.93
CA SER A 270 32.06 74.74 -5.96
C SER A 270 31.94 73.39 -6.67
N LEU A 271 32.56 72.36 -6.10
CA LEU A 271 32.43 70.98 -6.54
C LEU A 271 32.25 70.10 -5.30
N ALA A 272 31.17 69.31 -5.28
CA ALA A 272 30.83 68.42 -4.15
C ALA A 272 30.85 69.12 -2.77
N GLY A 273 30.39 70.38 -2.71
CA GLY A 273 30.35 71.17 -1.48
C GLY A 273 31.67 71.84 -1.06
N VAL A 274 32.77 71.66 -1.81
CA VAL A 274 34.03 72.36 -1.58
C VAL A 274 34.07 73.64 -2.41
N SER A 275 34.21 74.79 -1.76
CA SER A 275 34.42 76.08 -2.41
C SER A 275 35.86 76.22 -2.91
N GLY A 276 36.01 76.74 -4.13
CA GLY A 276 37.31 76.98 -4.74
C GLY A 276 38.07 78.15 -4.14
N SER A 277 39.39 78.00 -4.06
CA SER A 277 40.37 79.01 -3.68
C SER A 277 41.45 79.23 -4.73
N ALA A 278 41.44 78.47 -5.84
CA ALA A 278 42.39 78.66 -6.92
C ALA A 278 42.18 80.07 -7.53
N PRO A 279 43.26 80.82 -7.79
CA PRO A 279 43.13 82.16 -8.33
C PRO A 279 42.40 82.14 -9.68
N LEU A 280 41.58 83.17 -9.91
CA LEU A 280 40.99 83.40 -11.22
C LEU A 280 42.12 83.58 -12.25
N ARG A 281 41.91 83.09 -13.46
CA ARG A 281 42.80 83.40 -14.59
C ARG A 281 42.95 84.92 -14.69
N PRO A 282 44.19 85.48 -14.72
CA PRO A 282 44.39 86.91 -14.90
C PRO A 282 43.69 87.41 -16.18
N THR A 283 43.27 88.67 -16.18
CA THR A 283 42.67 89.30 -17.37
C THR A 283 43.70 89.38 -18.50
N ASP A 284 43.23 89.42 -19.74
CA ASP A 284 44.10 89.63 -20.90
C ASP A 284 44.75 91.02 -20.85
N CYS A 285 45.98 91.14 -21.34
CA CYS A 285 46.67 92.43 -21.36
C CYS A 285 45.94 93.44 -22.25
N ALA A 286 45.85 94.70 -21.82
CA ALA A 286 45.17 95.78 -22.55
C ALA A 286 46.14 96.80 -23.19
N SER A 287 47.45 96.65 -22.94
CA SER A 287 48.51 97.51 -23.45
C SER A 287 49.83 96.75 -23.57
N ASP A 288 50.71 97.22 -24.45
CA ASP A 288 52.05 96.66 -24.63
C ASP A 288 52.90 96.85 -23.35
N GLY A 289 53.62 95.81 -22.93
CA GLY A 289 54.39 95.82 -21.68
C GLY A 289 53.58 95.68 -20.37
N GLY A 290 52.31 95.29 -20.43
CA GLY A 290 51.49 95.02 -19.24
C GLY A 290 52.07 93.91 -18.34
N ILE A 291 51.93 94.05 -17.02
CA ILE A 291 52.31 93.04 -16.02
C ILE A 291 51.07 92.44 -15.35
N ASN A 292 51.17 91.20 -14.87
CA ASN A 292 50.08 90.48 -14.20
C ASN A 292 48.80 90.26 -15.04
N CYS A 293 48.96 90.16 -16.37
CA CYS A 293 47.90 89.87 -17.32
C CYS A 293 48.31 88.73 -18.27
N VAL A 294 47.35 88.11 -18.95
CA VAL A 294 47.65 87.08 -19.96
C VAL A 294 47.99 87.76 -21.28
N ALA A 295 49.19 87.50 -21.81
CA ALA A 295 49.60 87.99 -23.12
C ALA A 295 48.66 87.42 -24.21
N VAL A 296 48.23 88.28 -25.12
CA VAL A 296 47.33 87.94 -26.23
C VAL A 296 47.95 88.37 -27.55
N SER A 297 47.39 87.92 -28.68
CA SER A 297 47.92 88.25 -30.00
C SER A 297 48.04 89.76 -30.25
N ALA A 298 47.13 90.57 -29.70
CA ALA A 298 47.18 92.03 -29.79
C ALA A 298 48.25 92.68 -28.89
N TYR A 299 48.65 92.02 -27.80
CA TYR A 299 49.61 92.51 -26.80
C TYR A 299 50.56 91.37 -26.38
N PRO A 300 51.60 91.10 -27.18
CA PRO A 300 52.56 90.04 -26.91
C PRO A 300 53.36 90.28 -25.62
N ALA A 301 53.97 89.22 -25.09
CA ALA A 301 54.74 89.27 -23.83
C ALA A 301 56.02 90.14 -23.88
N ALA A 302 56.32 90.77 -25.02
CA ALA A 302 57.46 91.65 -25.21
C ALA A 302 57.01 92.94 -25.89
N LEU A 303 57.61 94.07 -25.50
CA LEU A 303 57.32 95.39 -26.07
C LEU A 303 57.54 95.36 -27.59
N ALA A 304 56.47 95.36 -28.37
CA ALA A 304 56.52 95.24 -29.82
C ALA A 304 57.17 96.48 -30.47
N ALA A 305 56.99 97.65 -29.85
CA ALA A 305 57.56 98.90 -30.32
C ALA A 305 59.10 98.89 -30.26
N GLY A 306 59.75 98.86 -31.44
CA GLY A 306 61.20 98.92 -31.56
C GLY A 306 61.95 97.62 -31.28
N ALA A 307 61.26 96.53 -30.91
CA ALA A 307 61.90 95.22 -30.69
C ALA A 307 62.41 94.59 -31.98
N ALA A 308 61.68 94.69 -33.09
CA ALA A 308 62.10 94.14 -34.38
C ALA A 308 63.49 94.68 -34.80
N ALA A 309 63.75 95.96 -34.57
CA ALA A 309 65.03 96.60 -34.91
C ALA A 309 66.21 96.16 -34.03
N LYS A 310 65.97 95.39 -32.96
CA LYS A 310 66.98 94.84 -32.04
C LYS A 310 67.14 93.32 -32.15
N ILE A 311 66.30 92.66 -32.95
CA ILE A 311 66.34 91.22 -33.19
C ILE A 311 66.95 91.02 -34.59
N ALA A 312 67.90 90.10 -34.73
CA ALA A 312 68.58 89.85 -36.01
C ALA A 312 67.60 89.39 -37.09
N LEU A 313 67.84 89.80 -38.34
CA LEU A 313 67.01 89.39 -39.48
C LEU A 313 66.97 87.85 -39.60
N GLY A 314 65.76 87.29 -39.52
CA GLY A 314 65.52 85.84 -39.55
C GLY A 314 65.21 85.21 -38.18
N ASP A 315 65.53 85.91 -37.09
CA ASP A 315 65.17 85.47 -35.74
C ASP A 315 63.77 85.96 -35.33
N THR A 316 63.15 85.22 -34.42
CA THR A 316 61.89 85.62 -33.76
C THR A 316 62.05 85.59 -32.25
N LEU A 317 61.68 86.66 -31.56
CA LEU A 317 61.59 86.70 -30.10
C LEU A 317 60.17 87.07 -29.70
N ALA A 318 59.54 86.24 -28.87
CA ALA A 318 58.16 86.43 -28.40
C ALA A 318 57.14 86.71 -29.53
N GLY A 319 57.32 86.07 -30.69
CA GLY A 319 56.46 86.23 -31.87
C GLY A 319 56.74 87.44 -32.75
N ILE A 320 57.72 88.29 -32.39
CA ILE A 320 58.14 89.45 -33.19
C ILE A 320 59.34 89.04 -34.06
N GLY A 321 59.22 89.21 -35.39
CA GLY A 321 60.31 88.95 -36.33
C GLY A 321 61.35 90.06 -36.36
N GLY A 322 62.64 89.70 -36.43
CA GLY A 322 63.75 90.63 -36.45
C GLY A 322 63.96 91.33 -37.80
N SER A 323 64.37 92.60 -37.72
CA SER A 323 64.70 93.46 -38.87
C SER A 323 66.06 94.13 -38.74
N ALA A 324 66.86 93.80 -37.71
CA ALA A 324 68.21 94.31 -37.57
C ALA A 324 69.13 93.68 -38.64
N GLY A 325 69.75 94.53 -39.46
CA GLY A 325 70.71 94.09 -40.48
C GLY A 325 71.95 93.45 -39.84
N VAL A 326 72.42 92.36 -40.44
CA VAL A 326 73.63 91.64 -40.01
C VAL A 326 74.82 92.60 -40.11
N ARG A 327 75.52 92.84 -39.00
CA ARG A 327 76.81 93.54 -38.98
C ARG A 327 77.95 92.54 -39.05
#